data_AF-A0A6B3ESK8-F1
#
_entry.id   AF-A0A6B3ESK8-F1
#
_cell.length_a   1.000
_cell.length_b   1.000
_cell.length_c   1.000
_cell.angle_alpha   90.00
_cell.angle_beta   90.00
_cell.angle_gamma   90.00
#
_symmetry.space_group_name_H-M   'P 1'
#
loop_
_entity.id
_entity.type
_entity.pdbx_description
1 polymer ?
#
loop_
_entity_poly.entity_id
_entity_poly.type
_entity_poly.pdbx_seq_one_letter_code
_entity_poly.pdbx_strand_id
1 'polypeptide(L)' 'IEARVLVTERMKPLRVHGRTIHQIGMPFHWGPNGVVTGDAANELMAISLDADAHIQEDKALTADIRAGRRPRGPALPA' A
#
# COMPACT_ATOMS: atom_id res chain seq x y z
N ILE A 1 -7.32 -0.70 1.17
CA ILE A 1 -7.43 -1.85 0.25
C ILE A 1 -7.40 -3.18 1.03
N GLU A 2 -7.75 -4.30 0.40
CA GLU A 2 -7.57 -5.66 0.89
C GLU A 2 -6.67 -6.46 -0.06
N ALA A 3 -5.68 -7.17 0.47
CA ALA A 3 -4.72 -7.94 -0.32
C ALA A 3 -4.27 -9.22 0.42
N ARG A 4 -3.64 -10.15 -0.30
CA ARG A 4 -2.95 -11.29 0.31
C ARG A 4 -1.55 -10.88 0.74
N VAL A 5 -1.13 -11.33 1.93
CA VAL A 5 0.22 -11.06 2.45
C VAL A 5 1.18 -12.15 1.99
N LEU A 6 2.32 -11.73 1.43
CA LEU A 6 3.47 -12.60 1.19
C LEU A 6 4.60 -12.22 2.15
N VAL A 7 4.83 -13.07 3.15
CA VAL A 7 5.99 -12.93 4.04
C VAL A 7 7.20 -13.52 3.33
N THR A 8 8.28 -12.74 3.19
CA THR A 8 9.44 -13.14 2.40
C THR A 8 10.71 -12.50 2.95
N GLU A 9 11.82 -13.24 2.94
CA GLU A 9 13.11 -12.73 3.40
C GLU A 9 13.75 -11.71 2.45
N ARG A 10 13.27 -11.63 1.20
CA ARG A 10 13.73 -10.67 0.18
C ARG A 10 13.59 -9.20 0.58
N MET A 11 12.68 -8.89 1.52
CA MET A 11 12.52 -7.54 2.08
C MET A 11 13.00 -7.54 3.52
N LYS A 12 14.12 -6.88 3.78
CA LYS A 12 14.70 -6.75 5.13
C LYS A 12 14.35 -5.38 5.71
N PRO A 13 14.14 -5.25 7.03
CA PRO A 13 13.97 -3.95 7.67
C PRO A 13 15.20 -3.06 7.49
N LEU A 14 14.97 -1.75 7.39
CA LEU A 14 16.02 -0.74 7.29
C LEU A 14 16.34 -0.14 8.66
N ARG A 15 17.58 0.30 8.86
CA ARG A 15 17.98 1.08 10.05
C ARG A 15 18.25 2.52 9.64
N VAL A 16 17.39 3.44 10.08
CA VAL A 16 17.43 4.85 9.67
C VAL A 16 17.32 5.73 10.92
N HIS A 17 18.32 6.58 11.14
CA HIS A 17 18.42 7.44 12.33
C HIS A 17 18.17 6.69 13.65
N GLY A 18 18.79 5.51 13.82
CA GLY A 18 18.64 4.67 15.01
C GLY A 18 17.32 3.90 15.13
N ARG A 19 16.38 4.07 14.19
CA ARG A 19 15.07 3.39 14.18
C ARG A 19 15.04 2.24 13.18
N THR A 20 14.27 1.20 13.48
CA THR A 20 13.91 0.17 12.49
C THR A 20 12.71 0.67 11.70
N ILE A 21 12.83 0.67 10.37
CA ILE A 21 11.74 0.95 9.44
C ILE A 21 11.43 -0.33 8.67
N HIS A 22 10.17 -0.76 8.72
CA HIS A 22 9.68 -1.90 7.94
C HIS A 22 9.15 -1.41 6.59
N GLN A 23 9.46 -2.16 5.54
CA GLN A 23 9.01 -1.86 4.19
C GLN A 23 7.84 -2.78 3.81
N ILE A 24 6.84 -2.21 3.16
CA ILE A 24 5.70 -2.93 2.59
C ILE A 24 5.82 -2.85 1.07
N GLY A 25 6.04 -3.98 0.41
CA GLY A 25 6.02 -4.06 -1.05
C GLY A 25 4.58 -4.22 -1.55
N MET A 26 4.15 -3.35 -2.47
CA MET A 26 2.81 -3.40 -3.05
C MET A 26 2.88 -3.46 -4.58
N PRO A 27 2.46 -4.55 -5.21
CA PRO A 27 2.29 -4.59 -6.66
C PRO A 27 1.03 -3.82 -7.08
N PHE A 28 1.05 -3.21 -8.27
CA PHE A 28 0.02 -2.27 -8.75
C PHE A 28 -0.79 -2.80 -9.95
N HIS A 29 -0.87 -4.12 -10.13
CA HIS A 29 -1.45 -4.75 -11.32
C HIS A 29 -2.94 -5.13 -11.20
N TRP A 30 -3.60 -4.78 -10.09
CA TRP A 30 -5.00 -5.12 -9.83
C TRP A 30 -5.93 -3.90 -9.93
N GLY A 31 -7.19 -4.19 -10.23
CA GLY A 31 -8.28 -3.24 -10.23
C GLY A 31 -9.64 -3.95 -10.29
N PRO A 32 -10.75 -3.20 -10.39
CA PRO A 32 -12.10 -3.77 -10.37
C PRO A 32 -12.45 -4.57 -11.64
N ASN A 33 -11.67 -4.39 -12.72
CA ASN A 33 -11.92 -4.99 -14.03
C ASN A 33 -10.89 -6.07 -14.35
N GLY A 34 -11.30 -7.09 -15.12
CA GLY A 34 -10.41 -8.13 -15.65
C GLY A 34 -10.74 -9.54 -15.16
N VAL A 35 -9.93 -10.52 -15.60
CA VAL A 35 -10.10 -11.95 -15.25
C VAL A 35 -9.80 -12.21 -13.78
N VAL A 36 -8.85 -11.47 -13.21
CA VAL A 36 -8.52 -11.49 -11.77
C VAL A 36 -8.71 -10.07 -11.25
N THR A 37 -9.64 -9.90 -10.31
CA THR A 37 -9.98 -8.60 -9.73
C THR A 37 -9.32 -8.39 -8.37
N GLY A 38 -9.27 -7.14 -7.93
CA GLY A 38 -8.72 -6.73 -6.65
C GLY A 38 -8.85 -5.22 -6.45
N ASP A 39 -8.29 -4.72 -5.35
CA ASP A 39 -8.16 -3.28 -5.15
C ASP A 39 -6.91 -2.76 -5.86
N ALA A 40 -6.98 -1.53 -6.40
CA ALA A 40 -5.80 -0.86 -6.96
C ALA A 40 -4.91 -0.31 -5.83
N ALA A 41 -3.58 -0.45 -5.97
CA ALA A 41 -2.64 0.05 -4.98
C ALA A 41 -2.71 1.58 -4.83
N ASN A 42 -3.03 2.29 -5.92
CA ASN A 42 -3.18 3.74 -5.96
C ASN A 42 -4.30 4.27 -5.04
N GLU A 43 -5.25 3.43 -4.61
CA GLU A 43 -6.27 3.80 -3.62
C GLU A 43 -5.70 4.13 -2.23
N LEU A 44 -4.41 3.86 -1.99
CA LEU A 44 -3.70 4.26 -0.77
C LEU A 44 -2.91 5.57 -0.92
N MET A 45 -2.76 6.10 -2.13
CA MET A 45 -1.85 7.20 -2.41
C MET A 45 -2.57 8.54 -2.27
N ALA A 46 -1.96 9.46 -1.52
CA ALA A 46 -2.37 10.86 -1.56
C ALA A 46 -1.78 11.52 -2.82
N ILE A 47 -2.53 12.41 -3.44
CA ILE A 47 -2.02 13.19 -4.57
C ILE A 47 -1.04 14.24 -4.03
N SER A 48 0.25 13.98 -4.21
CA SER A 48 1.33 14.92 -3.97
C SER A 48 2.30 14.83 -5.13
N LEU A 49 2.66 15.99 -5.70
CA LEU A 49 3.48 16.08 -6.90
C LEU A 49 4.87 16.61 -6.55
N ASP A 50 5.87 16.09 -7.23
CA ASP A 50 7.19 16.70 -7.30
C ASP A 50 7.11 18.15 -7.82
N ALA A 51 7.91 19.06 -7.25
CA ALA A 51 7.80 20.49 -7.54
C ALA A 51 8.26 20.86 -8.96
N ASP A 52 9.17 20.09 -9.53
CA ASP A 52 9.75 20.38 -10.84
C ASP A 52 9.00 19.61 -11.94
N ALA A 53 8.96 18.28 -11.83
CA ALA A 53 8.41 17.40 -12.84
C ALA A 53 6.89 17.22 -12.74
N HIS A 54 6.28 17.65 -11.63
CA HIS A 54 4.86 17.42 -11.34
C HIS A 54 4.47 15.94 -11.37
N ILE A 55 5.42 15.04 -11.09
CA ILE A 55 5.20 13.60 -11.03
C ILE A 55 4.69 13.23 -9.63
N GLN A 56 3.64 12.42 -9.58
CA GLN A 56 3.07 11.95 -8.32
C GLN A 56 3.99 10.95 -7.60
N GLU A 57 4.13 11.11 -6.29
CA GLU A 57 4.84 10.17 -5.43
C GLU A 57 4.00 8.90 -5.16
N ASP A 58 4.46 7.77 -5.70
CA ASP A 58 3.81 6.44 -5.56
C ASP A 58 4.82 5.33 -5.15
N LYS A 59 6.01 5.70 -4.69
CA LYS A 59 7.12 4.80 -4.30
C LYS A 59 7.39 4.82 -2.81
N ALA A 60 7.07 5.92 -2.13
CA ALA A 60 7.23 6.08 -0.69
C ALA A 60 5.96 6.66 -0.05
N LEU A 61 5.28 5.83 0.74
CA LEU A 61 4.15 6.23 1.58
C LEU A 61 4.26 5.55 2.96
N THR A 62 3.52 6.07 3.92
CA THR A 62 3.29 5.41 5.21
C THR A 62 1.96 4.67 5.20
N ALA A 63 1.96 3.42 5.64
CA ALA A 63 0.77 2.58 5.72
C ALA A 63 0.89 1.58 6.87
N ASP A 64 -0.24 0.97 7.23
CA ASP A 64 -0.33 -0.10 8.22
C ASP A 64 -0.98 -1.35 7.59
N ILE A 65 -0.68 -2.53 8.14
CA ILE A 65 -1.27 -3.80 7.73
C ILE A 65 -2.09 -4.34 8.89
N ARG A 66 -3.39 -4.55 8.64
CA ARG A 66 -4.29 -5.18 9.61
C ARG A 66 -4.75 -6.53 9.08
N ALA A 67 -4.64 -7.56 9.91
CA ALA A 67 -5.13 -8.89 9.57
C ALA A 67 -6.67 -8.88 9.51
N GLY A 68 -7.23 -9.63 8.57
CA GLY A 68 -8.67 -9.77 8.39
C GLY A 68 -9.18 -9.16 7.10
N ARG A 69 -10.51 -9.04 6.99
CA ARG A 69 -11.19 -8.51 5.82
C ARG A 69 -11.42 -7.02 5.97
N ARG A 70 -11.33 -6.27 4.86
CA ARG A 70 -11.67 -4.84 4.87
C ARG A 70 -13.16 -4.68 5.23
N PRO A 71 -13.52 -3.84 6.23
CA PRO A 71 -14.91 -3.61 6.56
C PRO A 71 -15.67 -2.98 5.38
N ARG A 72 -16.95 -3.33 5.23
CA ARG A 72 -17.84 -2.82 4.18
C ARG A 72 -19.22 -2.53 4.75
N GLY A 73 -19.93 -1.56 4.16
CA GLY A 73 -21.30 -1.22 4.56
C GLY A 73 -21.40 -0.90 6.05
N PRO A 74 -22.35 -1.49 6.79
CA PRO A 74 -22.53 -1.23 8.23
C PRO A 74 -21.32 -1.52 9.13
N ALA A 75 -20.32 -2.25 8.64
CA ALA A 75 -19.10 -2.56 9.40
C ALA A 75 -18.02 -1.48 9.29
N LEU A 76 -18.21 -0.44 8.47
CA LEU A 76 -17.26 0.66 8.37
C LEU A 76 -17.10 1.36 9.72
N PRO A 77 -15.88 1.81 10.10
CA PRO A 77 -15.70 2.69 11.25
C PRO A 77 -16.58 3.93 11.11
N ALA A 78 -17.11 4.40 12.25
CA ALA A 78 -17.84 5.65 12.33
C ALA A 78 -16.95 6.86 12.02
#